data_AF-A0A954NJ22-F1
#
_entry.id   AF-A0A954NJ22-F1
#
_cell.length_a   1.000
_cell.length_b   1.000
_cell.length_c   1.000
_cell.angle_alpha   90.00
_cell.angle_beta   90.00
_cell.angle_gamma   90.00
#
_symmetry.space_group_name_H-M   'P 1'
#
loop_
_entity.id
_entity.type
_entity.pdbx_description
1 polymer ?
#
loop_
_entity_poly.entity_id
_entity_poly.type
_entity_poly.pdbx_seq_one_letter_code
_entity_poly.pdbx_strand_id
1 'polypeptide(L)'
;MSDLADGESVEVKGSSAKPYVLKNVGGVYSCTCPAWRNQSVEIERRTCKHLRKLRGDAAELARVGGELPTKARTAAADKEGPPLLLAQSWDNATDLSDWWMSEKLDGVRAYWDGKRFISRQGNEYHAPDWFVDGLPDTPLDGELWIDRKKFQRTVSVVRRQDKSDHWREVRYLVFDAPASQGGFEERLAFLGDLLRSNKQPFAALHQHVRCQGVEHLQAELARIESLSGEGLMLRQPESIYEVGRSATLLKVKTFHDAEAVVVAHQPGKGKHKGRLGAVVARLEDGTEFSIGTGFSDAQRGSPPEIGSIVTFRYQELSDAGVPRFPSFVRLCDEANTTAPMVTPHKTPGPKSASSRPQTAISAGDSSGQGTTRYFELVDGSSSKFWEVTVRDLEVTVRYGRIGSDGVSKPKTFADSQAAKAYADKLVSEKSAKGYVEP
;
A
#
# COMPACT_ATOMS: atom_id res chain seq x y z
N MET A 1 -32.79 -24.29 19.76
CA MET A 1 -32.41 -23.28 20.77
C MET A 1 -33.64 -22.44 21.00
N SER A 2 -34.01 -22.24 22.26
CA SER A 2 -35.08 -21.32 22.65
C SER A 2 -34.77 -19.94 22.10
N ASP A 3 -35.78 -19.26 21.55
CA ASP A 3 -35.68 -17.85 21.14
C ASP A 3 -35.32 -16.98 22.36
N LEU A 4 -34.85 -15.76 22.16
CA LEU A 4 -34.54 -14.83 23.26
C LEU A 4 -35.82 -14.22 23.80
N ALA A 5 -36.04 -14.31 25.10
CA ALA A 5 -37.09 -13.55 25.77
C ALA A 5 -36.76 -12.05 25.73
N ASP A 6 -37.77 -11.21 25.99
CA ASP A 6 -37.56 -9.77 26.00
C ASP A 6 -36.55 -9.36 27.10
N GLY A 7 -35.61 -8.51 26.74
CA GLY A 7 -34.50 -8.08 27.59
C GLY A 7 -33.29 -9.02 27.59
N GLU A 8 -33.39 -10.23 27.05
CA GLU A 8 -32.29 -11.20 27.06
C GLU A 8 -31.23 -10.92 26.00
N SER A 9 -30.00 -11.35 26.33
CA SER A 9 -28.87 -11.36 25.41
C SER A 9 -28.14 -12.70 25.42
N VAL A 10 -27.55 -13.05 24.28
CA VAL A 10 -26.69 -14.23 24.14
C VAL A 10 -25.45 -13.89 23.34
N GLU A 11 -24.31 -14.45 23.76
CA GLU A 11 -23.06 -14.35 23.02
C GLU A 11 -22.94 -15.49 21.99
N VAL A 12 -22.55 -15.15 20.78
CA VAL A 12 -22.29 -16.12 19.71
C VAL A 12 -20.88 -15.93 19.16
N LYS A 13 -20.18 -17.06 18.99
CA LYS A 13 -18.88 -17.07 18.34
C LYS A 13 -19.04 -16.81 16.85
N GLY A 14 -18.44 -15.72 16.38
CA GLY A 14 -18.47 -15.30 14.98
C GLY A 14 -17.09 -15.36 14.32
N SER A 15 -16.92 -14.58 13.26
CA SER A 15 -15.65 -14.42 12.54
C SER A 15 -14.69 -13.42 13.19
N SER A 16 -15.11 -12.72 14.25
CA SER A 16 -14.26 -11.80 15.02
C SER A 16 -13.62 -12.51 16.21
N ALA A 17 -12.52 -11.96 16.71
CA ALA A 17 -11.84 -12.43 17.92
C ALA A 17 -12.72 -12.27 19.18
N LYS A 18 -13.57 -11.24 19.23
CA LYS A 18 -14.59 -11.06 20.28
C LYS A 18 -15.92 -11.69 19.84
N PRO A 19 -16.67 -12.34 20.75
CA PRO A 19 -17.99 -12.86 20.43
C PRO A 19 -18.94 -11.73 20.02
N TYR A 20 -19.90 -12.05 19.17
CA TYR A 20 -20.99 -11.12 18.85
C TYR A 20 -22.11 -11.29 19.87
N VAL A 21 -22.75 -10.19 20.23
CA VAL A 21 -23.88 -10.19 21.18
C VAL A 21 -25.15 -10.07 20.36
N LEU A 22 -26.10 -10.98 20.61
CA LEU A 22 -27.47 -10.92 20.12
C LEU A 22 -28.35 -10.48 21.29
N LYS A 23 -29.30 -9.60 21.04
CA LYS A 23 -30.21 -9.09 22.08
C LYS A 23 -31.63 -8.95 21.53
N ASN A 24 -32.63 -9.24 22.34
CA ASN A 24 -34.02 -8.89 22.09
C ASN A 24 -34.44 -7.81 23.11
N VAL A 25 -34.92 -6.65 22.65
CA VAL A 25 -35.43 -5.58 23.52
C VAL A 25 -36.68 -4.97 22.88
N GLY A 26 -37.80 -4.97 23.61
CA GLY A 26 -39.08 -4.50 23.12
C GLY A 26 -39.55 -5.25 21.88
N GLY A 27 -39.16 -6.52 21.71
CA GLY A 27 -39.42 -7.32 20.50
C GLY A 27 -38.50 -7.01 19.31
N VAL A 28 -37.53 -6.10 19.46
CA VAL A 28 -36.55 -5.76 18.42
C VAL A 28 -35.26 -6.55 18.64
N TYR A 29 -34.93 -7.38 17.66
CA TYR A 29 -33.71 -8.18 17.66
C TYR A 29 -32.53 -7.40 17.09
N SER A 30 -31.39 -7.44 17.79
CA SER A 30 -30.14 -6.80 17.35
C SER A 30 -28.95 -7.76 17.43
N CYS A 31 -27.92 -7.48 16.62
CA CYS A 31 -26.68 -8.24 16.63
C CYS A 31 -25.46 -7.32 16.42
N THR A 32 -24.40 -7.50 17.22
CA THR A 32 -23.17 -6.67 17.07
C THR A 32 -22.30 -7.07 15.88
N CYS A 33 -22.70 -8.05 15.05
CA CYS A 33 -21.91 -8.43 13.88
C CYS A 33 -21.98 -7.36 12.77
N PRO A 34 -20.91 -7.17 11.97
CA PRO A 34 -20.91 -6.20 10.87
C PRO A 34 -22.03 -6.44 9.86
N ALA A 35 -22.38 -7.71 9.61
CA ALA A 35 -23.43 -8.06 8.66
C ALA A 35 -24.83 -7.61 9.08
N TRP A 36 -25.08 -7.40 10.38
CA TRP A 36 -26.34 -6.83 10.88
C TRP A 36 -26.22 -5.31 11.05
N ARG A 37 -25.13 -4.82 11.68
CA ARG A 37 -24.92 -3.39 11.97
C ARG A 37 -24.86 -2.50 10.73
N ASN A 38 -24.33 -3.03 9.62
CA ASN A 38 -24.10 -2.26 8.40
C ASN A 38 -25.22 -2.41 7.37
N GLN A 39 -26.38 -2.97 7.75
CA GLN A 39 -27.54 -3.02 6.85
C GLN A 39 -28.23 -1.66 6.79
N SER A 40 -28.48 -1.19 5.57
CA SER A 40 -29.19 0.07 5.31
C SER A 40 -30.72 -0.09 5.25
N VAL A 41 -31.27 -1.01 6.04
CA VAL A 41 -32.73 -1.19 6.22
C VAL A 41 -33.13 -0.86 7.65
N GLU A 42 -34.43 -0.64 7.89
CA GLU A 42 -35.01 -0.41 9.22
C GLU A 42 -34.60 -1.49 10.22
N ILE A 43 -34.39 -1.11 11.48
CA ILE A 43 -33.79 -1.98 12.50
C ILE A 43 -34.63 -3.25 12.74
N GLU A 44 -35.95 -3.14 12.62
CA GLU A 44 -36.93 -4.22 12.72
C GLU A 44 -36.83 -5.20 11.54
N ARG A 45 -36.26 -4.80 10.41
CA ARG A 45 -36.08 -5.64 9.22
C ARG A 45 -34.67 -6.18 9.07
N ARG A 46 -33.72 -5.72 9.88
CA ARG A 46 -32.33 -6.20 9.83
C ARG A 46 -32.23 -7.64 10.29
N THR A 47 -31.45 -8.44 9.58
CA THR A 47 -31.20 -9.84 9.93
C THR A 47 -29.73 -10.21 9.77
N CYS A 48 -29.27 -11.33 10.30
CA CYS A 48 -27.95 -11.86 9.95
C CYS A 48 -27.90 -13.37 10.11
N LYS A 49 -26.81 -14.00 9.68
CA LYS A 49 -26.59 -15.45 9.85
C LYS A 49 -26.71 -15.92 11.30
N HIS A 50 -26.40 -15.05 12.27
CA HIS A 50 -26.47 -15.40 13.68
C HIS A 50 -27.91 -15.40 14.20
N LEU A 51 -28.71 -14.38 13.86
CA LEU A 51 -30.13 -14.33 14.20
C LEU A 51 -30.89 -15.48 13.54
N ARG A 52 -30.58 -15.76 12.27
CA ARG A 52 -31.08 -16.93 11.53
C ARG A 52 -30.72 -18.25 12.19
N LYS A 53 -29.48 -18.40 12.66
CA LYS A 53 -29.04 -19.61 13.38
C LYS A 53 -29.71 -19.76 14.76
N LEU A 54 -29.98 -18.65 15.43
CA LEU A 54 -30.61 -18.64 16.75
C LEU A 54 -32.11 -18.95 16.66
N ARG A 55 -32.83 -18.22 15.81
CA ARG A 55 -34.30 -18.25 15.71
C ARG A 55 -34.82 -19.26 14.69
N GLY A 56 -33.98 -19.67 13.75
CA GLY A 56 -34.36 -20.44 12.58
C GLY A 56 -34.81 -19.53 11.42
N ASP A 57 -34.56 -20.01 10.19
CA ASP A 57 -34.84 -19.23 8.97
C ASP A 57 -36.33 -18.88 8.82
N ALA A 58 -37.24 -19.78 9.20
CA ALA A 58 -38.67 -19.56 9.11
C ALA A 58 -39.16 -18.44 10.06
N ALA A 59 -38.72 -18.46 11.32
CA ALA A 59 -39.10 -17.45 12.31
C ALA A 59 -38.47 -16.08 12.01
N GLU A 60 -37.28 -16.08 11.41
CA GLU A 60 -36.62 -14.86 10.99
C GLU A 60 -37.24 -14.25 9.73
N LEU A 61 -37.62 -15.08 8.75
CA LEU A 61 -38.36 -14.67 7.56
C LEU A 61 -39.70 -14.03 7.92
N ALA A 62 -40.45 -14.68 8.83
CA ALA A 62 -41.73 -14.15 9.31
C ALA A 62 -41.58 -12.79 10.01
N ARG A 63 -40.48 -12.57 10.75
CA ARG A 63 -40.21 -11.32 11.47
C ARG A 63 -39.87 -10.16 10.53
N VAL A 64 -39.06 -10.39 9.51
CA VAL A 64 -38.62 -9.31 8.60
C VAL A 64 -39.69 -8.93 7.55
N GLY A 65 -40.75 -9.73 7.41
CA GLY A 65 -41.93 -9.40 6.60
C GLY A 65 -41.69 -9.41 5.08
N GLY A 66 -40.72 -10.19 4.59
CA GLY A 66 -40.36 -10.28 3.17
C GLY A 66 -39.20 -11.23 2.92
N GLU A 67 -38.81 -11.46 1.66
CA GLU A 67 -37.71 -12.37 1.30
C GLU A 67 -36.44 -12.08 2.11
N LEU A 68 -35.93 -13.11 2.81
CA LEU A 68 -34.62 -13.03 3.45
C LEU A 68 -33.58 -12.65 2.39
N PRO A 69 -32.58 -11.79 2.70
CA PRO A 69 -31.47 -11.57 1.79
C PRO A 69 -30.79 -12.92 1.53
N THR A 70 -31.12 -13.52 0.39
CA THR A 70 -30.36 -14.64 -0.13
C THR A 70 -28.95 -14.10 -0.30
N LYS A 71 -27.96 -14.87 0.15
CA LYS A 71 -26.59 -14.61 -0.23
C LYS A 71 -26.63 -14.55 -1.76
N ALA A 72 -26.47 -13.36 -2.34
CA ALA A 72 -26.18 -13.28 -3.76
C ALA A 72 -24.97 -14.19 -3.92
N ARG A 73 -25.18 -15.37 -4.49
CA ARG A 73 -24.12 -16.09 -5.16
C ARG A 73 -23.88 -15.26 -6.41
N THR A 74 -23.23 -14.11 -6.23
CA THR A 74 -22.29 -13.69 -7.25
C THR A 74 -21.35 -14.86 -7.36
N ALA A 75 -21.41 -15.57 -8.50
CA ALA A 75 -20.28 -16.35 -8.93
C ALA A 75 -19.06 -15.47 -8.66
N ALA A 76 -18.11 -15.97 -7.89
CA ALA A 76 -16.82 -15.33 -7.78
C ALA A 76 -16.19 -15.43 -9.17
N ALA A 77 -16.60 -14.54 -10.08
CA ALA A 77 -15.69 -14.07 -11.09
C ALA A 77 -14.50 -13.55 -10.30
N ASP A 78 -13.31 -14.04 -10.62
CA ASP A 78 -12.07 -13.46 -10.16
C ASP A 78 -12.15 -11.97 -10.52
N LYS A 79 -12.51 -11.13 -9.55
CA LYS A 79 -12.62 -9.68 -9.74
C LYS A 79 -11.19 -9.17 -9.83
N GLU A 80 -10.65 -9.23 -11.04
CA GLU A 80 -9.37 -8.61 -11.34
C GLU A 80 -9.54 -7.09 -11.19
N GLY A 81 -8.64 -6.48 -10.42
CA GLY A 81 -8.66 -5.03 -10.21
C GLY A 81 -8.31 -4.30 -11.51
N PRO A 82 -8.62 -2.99 -11.61
CA PRO A 82 -8.25 -2.21 -12.79
C PRO A 82 -6.72 -2.18 -13.00
N PRO A 83 -6.24 -1.93 -14.24
CA PRO A 83 -4.83 -1.88 -14.58
C PRO A 83 -4.18 -0.62 -14.00
N LEU A 84 -3.76 -0.69 -12.74
CA LEU A 84 -3.28 0.47 -11.98
C LEU A 84 -1.76 0.55 -11.89
N LEU A 85 -1.22 1.74 -12.11
CA LEU A 85 0.12 2.14 -11.69
C LEU A 85 0.20 2.28 -10.17
N LEU A 86 1.18 1.63 -9.54
CA LEU A 86 1.37 1.63 -8.09
C LEU A 86 2.72 2.25 -7.72
N ALA A 87 2.71 3.13 -6.73
CA ALA A 87 3.90 3.83 -6.29
C ALA A 87 4.85 2.95 -5.46
N GLN A 88 6.15 3.19 -5.61
CA GLN A 88 7.19 2.76 -4.67
C GLN A 88 7.41 3.82 -3.59
N SER A 89 8.02 3.44 -2.47
CA SER A 89 8.47 4.43 -1.48
C SER A 89 9.79 5.03 -1.96
N TRP A 90 9.95 6.35 -1.86
CA TRP A 90 11.25 6.98 -2.08
C TRP A 90 12.23 6.57 -0.98
N ASP A 91 13.46 6.27 -1.37
CA ASP A 91 14.53 5.72 -0.52
C ASP A 91 15.54 6.79 -0.04
N ASN A 92 15.32 8.06 -0.40
CA ASN A 92 16.22 9.20 -0.20
C ASN A 92 17.54 9.12 -0.98
N ALA A 93 17.71 8.16 -1.88
CA ALA A 93 18.91 8.01 -2.71
C ALA A 93 18.72 8.59 -4.11
N THR A 94 17.49 8.52 -4.64
CA THR A 94 17.16 9.03 -5.97
C THR A 94 17.05 10.55 -5.95
N ASP A 95 17.75 11.25 -6.86
CA ASP A 95 17.53 12.67 -7.10
C ASP A 95 16.17 12.89 -7.77
N LEU A 96 15.34 13.72 -7.13
CA LEU A 96 13.97 14.03 -7.56
C LEU A 96 13.86 15.41 -8.19
N SER A 97 14.98 16.07 -8.46
CA SER A 97 15.01 17.31 -9.23
C SER A 97 14.33 17.09 -10.58
N ASP A 98 13.52 18.07 -10.99
CA ASP A 98 12.69 18.06 -12.18
C ASP A 98 11.51 17.06 -12.18
N TRP A 99 11.35 16.19 -11.18
CA TRP A 99 10.17 15.32 -11.10
C TRP A 99 8.89 16.11 -10.85
N TRP A 100 7.76 15.60 -11.34
CA TRP A 100 6.45 16.19 -11.04
C TRP A 100 6.00 15.81 -9.64
N MET A 101 5.70 16.81 -8.83
CA MET A 101 5.33 16.70 -7.43
C MET A 101 3.89 17.11 -7.23
N SER A 102 3.12 16.33 -6.48
CA SER A 102 1.75 16.64 -6.08
C SER A 102 1.47 16.19 -4.65
N GLU A 103 0.44 16.76 -4.02
CA GLU A 103 0.01 16.33 -2.70
C GLU A 103 -0.45 14.87 -2.74
N LYS A 104 -0.01 14.06 -1.77
CA LYS A 104 -0.59 12.75 -1.55
C LYS A 104 -1.91 12.91 -0.81
N LEU A 105 -3.00 12.63 -1.51
CA LEU A 105 -4.36 12.70 -0.97
C LEU A 105 -4.69 11.45 -0.15
N ASP A 106 -5.21 11.65 1.06
CA ASP A 106 -5.74 10.58 1.93
C ASP A 106 -7.24 10.37 1.67
N GLY A 107 -7.56 9.87 0.47
CA GLY A 107 -8.92 9.62 0.00
C GLY A 107 -9.18 8.14 -0.27
N VAL A 108 -10.03 7.90 -1.27
CA VAL A 108 -10.28 6.56 -1.78
C VAL A 108 -9.99 6.53 -3.28
N ARG A 109 -8.90 5.87 -3.67
CA ARG A 109 -8.56 5.66 -5.09
C ARG A 109 -9.72 5.06 -5.87
N ALA A 110 -10.05 5.71 -6.99
CA ALA A 110 -11.10 5.31 -7.90
C ALA A 110 -10.61 5.39 -9.35
N TYR A 111 -10.73 4.27 -10.04
CA TYR A 111 -10.52 4.15 -11.48
C TYR A 111 -11.86 4.38 -12.17
N TRP A 112 -11.94 5.40 -13.01
CA TRP A 112 -13.08 5.58 -13.90
C TRP A 112 -12.82 4.76 -15.16
N ASP A 113 -13.71 3.83 -15.50
CA ASP A 113 -13.56 2.96 -16.69
C ASP A 113 -14.19 3.54 -17.97
N GLY A 114 -14.62 4.81 -17.92
CA GLY A 114 -15.45 5.43 -18.96
C GLY A 114 -16.94 5.43 -18.62
N LYS A 115 -17.39 4.64 -17.63
CA LYS A 115 -18.81 4.49 -17.30
C LYS A 115 -19.11 4.48 -15.80
N ARG A 116 -18.19 3.95 -15.00
CA ARG A 116 -18.37 3.77 -13.55
C ARG A 116 -17.03 3.86 -12.83
N PHE A 117 -17.11 4.08 -11.52
CA PHE A 117 -15.95 4.07 -10.65
C PHE A 117 -15.68 2.67 -10.10
N ILE A 118 -14.42 2.24 -10.19
CA ILE A 118 -13.93 0.95 -9.75
C ILE A 118 -12.82 1.17 -8.72
N SER A 119 -12.93 0.48 -7.59
CA SER A 119 -11.90 0.44 -6.57
C SER A 119 -10.68 -0.35 -7.02
N ARG A 120 -9.57 -0.20 -6.30
CA ARG A 120 -8.35 -1.00 -6.53
C ARG A 120 -8.57 -2.52 -6.51
N GLN A 121 -9.59 -3.02 -5.82
CA GLN A 121 -9.92 -4.46 -5.78
C GLN A 121 -11.03 -4.86 -6.77
N GLY A 122 -11.39 -4.02 -7.73
CA GLY A 122 -12.41 -4.34 -8.73
C GLY A 122 -13.86 -4.19 -8.22
N ASN A 123 -14.08 -3.53 -7.08
CA ASN A 123 -15.43 -3.25 -6.58
C ASN A 123 -15.93 -1.91 -7.10
N GLU A 124 -17.17 -1.88 -7.59
CA GLU A 124 -17.84 -0.66 -8.04
C GLU A 124 -18.15 0.29 -6.87
N TYR A 125 -17.95 1.58 -7.09
CA TYR A 125 -18.53 2.64 -6.26
C TYR A 125 -19.79 3.15 -6.95
N HIS A 126 -20.92 3.09 -6.25
CA HIS A 126 -22.22 3.51 -6.79
C HIS A 126 -22.37 5.03 -6.67
N ALA A 127 -21.64 5.74 -7.51
CA ALA A 127 -21.80 7.17 -7.68
C ALA A 127 -23.19 7.49 -8.27
N PRO A 128 -23.85 8.57 -7.83
CA PRO A 128 -25.08 9.05 -8.44
C PRO A 128 -24.85 9.51 -9.88
N ASP A 129 -25.88 9.43 -10.71
CA ASP A 129 -25.78 9.74 -12.13
C ASP A 129 -25.36 11.21 -12.35
N TRP A 130 -25.86 12.13 -11.52
CA TRP A 130 -25.47 13.55 -11.54
C TRP A 130 -24.00 13.80 -11.15
N PHE A 131 -23.34 12.86 -10.47
CA PHE A 131 -21.94 12.99 -10.06
C PHE A 131 -21.00 12.65 -11.21
N VAL A 132 -21.39 11.67 -12.04
CA VAL A 132 -20.61 11.19 -13.19
C VAL A 132 -20.99 11.89 -14.49
N ASP A 133 -22.05 12.71 -14.48
CA ASP A 133 -22.55 13.41 -15.66
C ASP A 133 -21.48 14.32 -16.29
N GLY A 134 -21.20 14.09 -17.58
CA GLY A 134 -20.17 14.77 -18.36
C GLY A 134 -18.72 14.28 -18.15
N LEU A 135 -18.50 13.26 -17.31
CA LEU A 135 -17.23 12.53 -17.35
C LEU A 135 -17.05 11.88 -18.73
N PRO A 136 -15.80 11.82 -19.24
CA PRO A 136 -15.52 11.30 -20.57
C PRO A 136 -15.66 9.77 -20.59
N ASP A 137 -15.86 9.20 -21.77
CA ASP A 137 -15.84 7.72 -21.95
C ASP A 137 -14.41 7.12 -21.89
N THR A 138 -13.40 7.96 -21.65
CA THR A 138 -11.99 7.56 -21.53
C THR A 138 -11.65 7.18 -20.09
N PRO A 139 -10.86 6.12 -19.85
CA PRO A 139 -10.43 5.77 -18.51
C PRO A 139 -9.57 6.83 -17.81
N LEU A 140 -9.87 7.08 -16.53
CA LEU A 140 -9.16 8.04 -15.68
C LEU A 140 -8.75 7.39 -14.36
N ASP A 141 -7.64 7.87 -13.79
CA ASP A 141 -7.14 7.43 -12.48
C ASP A 141 -7.05 8.62 -11.54
N GLY A 142 -7.66 8.47 -10.36
CA GLY A 142 -7.85 9.58 -9.44
C GLY A 142 -8.22 9.13 -8.04
N GLU A 143 -8.42 10.13 -7.18
CA GLU A 143 -8.81 9.94 -5.79
C GLU A 143 -10.20 10.54 -5.57
N LEU A 144 -11.14 9.75 -5.03
CA LEU A 144 -12.35 10.30 -4.42
C LEU A 144 -11.96 10.88 -3.07
N TRP A 145 -12.15 12.18 -2.90
CA TRP A 145 -11.61 12.93 -1.78
C TRP A 145 -12.60 14.03 -1.33
N ILE A 146 -12.66 14.28 -0.02
CA ILE A 146 -13.53 15.31 0.57
C ILE A 146 -12.66 16.46 1.08
N ASP A 147 -11.79 16.15 2.05
CA ASP A 147 -10.83 17.10 2.62
C ASP A 147 -9.73 16.31 3.37
N ARG A 148 -8.70 17.03 3.84
CA ARG A 148 -7.66 16.51 4.73
C ARG A 148 -8.28 16.03 6.04
N LYS A 149 -7.73 14.94 6.61
CA LYS A 149 -8.27 14.27 7.82
C LYS A 149 -9.73 13.79 7.71
N LYS A 150 -10.30 13.71 6.49
CA LYS A 150 -11.67 13.21 6.27
C LYS A 150 -11.73 11.82 5.66
N PHE A 151 -10.64 11.05 5.65
CA PHE A 151 -10.59 9.69 5.09
C PHE A 151 -11.77 8.81 5.54
N GLN A 152 -12.05 8.73 6.85
CA GLN A 152 -13.17 7.92 7.37
C GLN A 152 -14.53 8.40 6.84
N ARG A 153 -14.71 9.72 6.70
CA ARG A 153 -15.93 10.30 6.11
C ARG A 153 -16.02 9.94 4.64
N THR A 154 -14.96 10.12 3.87
CA THR A 154 -14.89 9.73 2.45
C THR A 154 -15.28 8.27 2.25
N VAL A 155 -14.65 7.36 3.00
CA VAL A 155 -14.97 5.92 2.97
C VAL A 155 -16.44 5.67 3.32
N SER A 156 -16.99 6.35 4.32
CA SER A 156 -18.38 6.20 4.75
C SER A 156 -19.42 6.63 3.71
N VAL A 157 -19.04 7.50 2.77
CA VAL A 157 -19.89 7.98 1.68
C VAL A 157 -19.75 7.07 0.47
N VAL A 158 -18.53 6.86 -0.03
CA VAL A 158 -18.30 6.15 -1.31
C VAL A 158 -18.63 4.65 -1.26
N ARG A 159 -18.65 4.04 -0.07
CA ARG A 159 -19.02 2.62 0.10
C ARG A 159 -20.53 2.38 0.13
N ARG A 160 -21.34 3.42 0.26
CA ARG A 160 -22.79 3.27 0.26
C ARG A 160 -23.27 2.81 -1.11
N GLN A 161 -24.37 2.08 -1.10
CA GLN A 161 -25.00 1.52 -2.30
C GLN A 161 -26.26 2.33 -2.70
N ASP A 162 -26.55 3.39 -1.94
CA ASP A 162 -27.81 4.14 -1.99
C ASP A 162 -27.79 5.35 -2.93
N LYS A 163 -26.66 5.61 -3.62
CA LYS A 163 -26.45 6.80 -4.46
C LYS A 163 -26.91 8.11 -3.76
N SER A 164 -26.67 8.21 -2.44
CA SER A 164 -27.16 9.33 -1.63
C SER A 164 -26.54 10.68 -1.96
N ASP A 165 -27.21 11.77 -1.57
CA ASP A 165 -26.72 13.15 -1.74
C ASP A 165 -25.42 13.47 -0.97
N HIS A 166 -24.95 12.58 -0.09
CA HIS A 166 -23.65 12.74 0.58
C HIS A 166 -22.47 12.83 -0.41
N TRP A 167 -22.64 12.32 -1.63
CA TRP A 167 -21.66 12.48 -2.70
C TRP A 167 -21.37 13.94 -3.07
N ARG A 168 -22.21 14.90 -2.68
CA ARG A 168 -21.98 16.33 -2.93
C ARG A 168 -20.76 16.88 -2.19
N GLU A 169 -20.37 16.22 -1.10
CA GLU A 169 -19.13 16.50 -0.35
C GLU A 169 -17.89 16.00 -1.09
N VAL A 170 -18.02 15.01 -1.97
CA VAL A 170 -16.91 14.31 -2.61
C VAL A 170 -16.48 15.06 -3.88
N ARG A 171 -15.18 15.03 -4.16
CA ARG A 171 -14.58 15.41 -5.43
C ARG A 171 -13.73 14.26 -5.96
N TYR A 172 -13.68 14.13 -7.28
CA TYR A 172 -12.81 13.22 -7.99
C TYR A 172 -11.58 13.99 -8.49
N LEU A 173 -10.47 13.86 -7.78
CA LEU A 173 -9.21 14.51 -8.13
C LEU A 173 -8.40 13.57 -9.02
N VAL A 174 -8.38 13.88 -10.32
CA VAL A 174 -7.77 13.05 -11.37
C VAL A 174 -6.30 13.35 -11.47
N PHE A 175 -5.44 12.34 -11.39
CA PHE A 175 -3.98 12.52 -11.46
C PHE A 175 -3.33 11.81 -12.65
N ASP A 176 -4.01 10.89 -13.35
CA ASP A 176 -3.48 10.27 -14.57
C ASP A 176 -4.61 9.79 -15.52
N ALA A 177 -4.28 9.54 -16.79
CA ALA A 177 -5.16 9.06 -17.85
C ALA A 177 -4.58 7.78 -18.49
N PRO A 178 -4.87 6.58 -17.94
CA PRO A 178 -4.16 5.34 -18.30
C PRO A 178 -4.26 4.91 -19.77
N ALA A 179 -5.33 5.32 -20.45
CA ALA A 179 -5.55 5.03 -21.87
C ALA A 179 -4.94 6.08 -22.81
N SER A 180 -4.50 7.23 -22.29
CA SER A 180 -3.84 8.26 -23.09
C SER A 180 -2.43 7.80 -23.47
N GLN A 181 -2.08 7.99 -24.74
CA GLN A 181 -0.73 7.75 -25.22
C GLN A 181 0.21 8.85 -24.73
N GLY A 182 1.51 8.56 -24.76
CA GLY A 182 2.54 9.56 -24.49
C GLY A 182 3.09 9.61 -23.06
N GLY A 183 4.00 10.56 -22.87
CA GLY A 183 4.65 10.86 -21.59
C GLY A 183 3.68 11.48 -20.58
N PHE A 184 4.08 11.54 -19.32
CA PHE A 184 3.21 12.03 -18.25
C PHE A 184 2.70 13.47 -18.47
N GLU A 185 3.52 14.34 -19.06
CA GLU A 185 3.19 15.71 -19.40
C GLU A 185 2.07 15.81 -20.43
N GLU A 186 2.11 14.95 -21.45
CA GLU A 186 1.07 14.87 -22.48
C GLU A 186 -0.24 14.39 -21.87
N ARG A 187 -0.18 13.41 -20.96
CA ARG A 187 -1.36 12.93 -20.22
C ARG A 187 -1.93 14.00 -19.27
N LEU A 188 -1.08 14.78 -18.59
CA LEU A 188 -1.52 15.91 -17.77
C LEU A 188 -2.17 17.03 -18.60
N ALA A 189 -1.57 17.37 -19.75
CA ALA A 189 -2.15 18.35 -20.68
C ALA A 189 -3.51 17.89 -21.19
N PHE A 190 -3.61 16.63 -21.62
CA PHE A 190 -4.85 15.99 -22.02
C PHE A 190 -5.92 16.08 -20.93
N LEU A 191 -5.60 15.70 -19.69
CA LEU A 191 -6.53 15.81 -18.56
C LEU A 191 -6.95 17.25 -18.31
N GLY A 192 -6.01 18.19 -18.38
CA GLY A 192 -6.27 19.61 -18.19
C GLY A 192 -7.25 20.16 -19.21
N ASP A 193 -7.10 19.81 -20.49
CA ASP A 193 -7.99 20.24 -21.56
C ASP A 193 -9.37 19.57 -21.46
N LEU A 194 -9.38 18.26 -21.17
CA LEU A 194 -10.60 17.46 -21.03
C LEU A 194 -11.51 17.96 -19.90
N LEU A 195 -10.94 18.16 -18.72
CA LEU A 195 -11.70 18.58 -17.54
C LEU A 195 -12.12 20.06 -17.60
N ARG A 196 -11.34 20.92 -18.27
CA ARG A 196 -11.74 22.31 -18.53
C ARG A 196 -12.90 22.38 -19.53
N SER A 197 -12.86 21.59 -20.59
CA SER A 197 -13.88 21.60 -21.65
C SER A 197 -15.24 21.10 -21.17
N ASN A 198 -15.26 20.05 -20.33
CA ASN A 198 -16.49 19.42 -19.87
C ASN A 198 -17.12 20.08 -18.63
N LYS A 199 -16.54 21.18 -18.11
CA LYS A 199 -16.99 21.92 -16.90
C LYS A 199 -17.50 21.00 -15.78
N GLN A 200 -16.64 20.08 -15.35
CA GLN A 200 -17.04 19.05 -14.40
C GLN A 200 -17.18 19.61 -12.97
N PRO A 201 -18.37 19.60 -12.36
CA PRO A 201 -18.58 20.19 -11.03
C PRO A 201 -17.96 19.35 -9.90
N PHE A 202 -17.82 18.04 -10.13
CA PHE A 202 -17.33 17.10 -9.12
C PHE A 202 -15.99 16.46 -9.48
N ALA A 203 -15.39 16.77 -10.63
CA ALA A 203 -14.07 16.27 -11.01
C ALA A 203 -13.12 17.42 -11.37
N ALA A 204 -11.86 17.30 -10.96
CA ALA A 204 -10.84 18.29 -11.23
C ALA A 204 -9.47 17.64 -11.42
N LEU A 205 -8.59 18.30 -12.17
CA LEU A 205 -7.19 17.88 -12.30
C LEU A 205 -6.49 18.08 -10.95
N HIS A 206 -5.85 17.02 -10.47
CA HIS A 206 -4.97 17.10 -9.31
C HIS A 206 -3.72 17.89 -9.69
N GLN A 207 -3.40 18.91 -8.90
CA GLN A 207 -2.33 19.84 -9.25
C GLN A 207 -0.95 19.21 -9.09
N HIS A 208 -0.10 19.42 -10.09
CA HIS A 208 1.29 19.00 -10.12
C HIS A 208 2.20 20.21 -10.35
N VAL A 209 3.36 20.21 -9.69
CA VAL A 209 4.40 21.23 -9.85
C VAL A 209 5.75 20.56 -10.07
N ARG A 210 6.68 21.22 -10.76
CA ARG A 210 8.05 20.68 -10.91
C ARG A 210 8.82 20.81 -9.60
N CYS A 211 9.39 19.70 -9.15
CA CYS A 211 10.31 19.66 -8.03
C CYS A 211 11.62 20.34 -8.43
N GLN A 212 12.09 21.30 -7.64
CA GLN A 212 13.31 22.06 -7.94
C GLN A 212 14.56 21.45 -7.25
N GLY A 213 14.37 20.29 -6.62
CA GLY A 213 15.38 19.61 -5.82
C GLY A 213 14.91 19.33 -4.40
N VAL A 214 15.80 18.74 -3.60
CA VAL A 214 15.49 18.22 -2.26
C VAL A 214 14.99 19.31 -1.30
N GLU A 215 15.51 20.54 -1.39
CA GLU A 215 15.05 21.64 -0.53
C GLU A 215 13.60 22.03 -0.82
N HIS A 216 13.22 22.12 -2.10
CA HIS A 216 11.83 22.40 -2.50
C HIS A 216 10.91 21.26 -2.07
N LEU A 217 11.33 20.00 -2.27
CA LEU A 217 10.60 18.82 -1.82
C LEU A 217 10.33 18.85 -0.31
N GLN A 218 11.36 19.14 0.51
CA GLN A 218 11.25 19.20 1.97
C GLN A 218 10.35 20.36 2.42
N ALA A 219 10.50 21.53 1.81
CA ALA A 219 9.65 22.70 2.11
C ALA A 219 8.19 22.43 1.79
N GLU A 220 7.91 21.82 0.64
CA GLU A 220 6.55 21.47 0.22
C GLU A 220 5.97 20.36 1.09
N LEU A 221 6.76 19.35 1.47
CA LEU A 221 6.34 18.30 2.39
C LEU A 221 5.92 18.91 3.73
N ALA A 222 6.77 19.75 4.33
CA ALA A 222 6.46 20.42 5.59
C ALA A 222 5.22 21.34 5.48
N ARG A 223 5.04 22.01 4.34
CA ARG A 223 3.85 22.81 4.06
C ARG A 223 2.59 21.94 4.04
N ILE A 224 2.59 20.84 3.30
CA ILE A 224 1.45 19.90 3.23
C ILE A 224 1.14 19.31 4.61
N GLU A 225 2.15 18.93 5.39
CA GLU A 225 1.97 18.44 6.75
C GLU A 225 1.38 19.49 7.69
N SER A 226 1.81 20.76 7.58
CA SER A 226 1.24 21.85 8.37
C SER A 226 -0.25 22.04 8.10
N LEU A 227 -0.69 21.66 6.90
CA LEU A 227 -2.09 21.66 6.50
C LEU A 227 -2.79 20.33 6.80
N SER A 228 -2.13 19.38 7.46
CA SER A 228 -2.62 18.03 7.77
C SER A 228 -2.80 17.11 6.55
N GLY A 229 -2.04 17.33 5.48
CA GLY A 229 -1.98 16.41 4.33
C GLY A 229 -1.09 15.20 4.60
N GLU A 230 -1.20 14.16 3.76
CA GLU A 230 -0.57 12.85 4.04
C GLU A 230 0.90 12.75 3.60
N GLY A 231 1.34 13.62 2.70
CA GLY A 231 2.68 13.59 2.11
C GLY A 231 2.67 14.04 0.65
N LEU A 232 3.62 13.53 -0.14
CA LEU A 232 3.77 13.90 -1.54
C LEU A 232 3.86 12.68 -2.46
N MET A 233 3.45 12.86 -3.71
CA MET A 233 3.59 11.92 -4.80
C MET A 233 4.49 12.53 -5.87
N LEU A 234 5.46 11.74 -6.34
CA LEU A 234 6.47 12.17 -7.30
C LEU A 234 6.38 11.28 -8.54
N ARG A 235 6.22 11.89 -9.70
CA ARG A 235 6.12 11.22 -11.00
C ARG A 235 7.31 11.61 -11.87
N GLN A 236 7.96 10.61 -12.44
CA GLN A 236 9.11 10.83 -13.31
C GLN A 236 8.66 11.56 -14.60
N PRO A 237 9.42 12.57 -15.06
CA PRO A 237 9.14 13.23 -16.34
C PRO A 237 9.13 12.25 -17.50
N GLU A 238 8.29 12.49 -18.50
CA GLU A 238 8.15 11.70 -19.72
C GLU A 238 7.79 10.22 -19.50
N SER A 239 7.50 9.82 -18.26
CA SER A 239 7.25 8.42 -17.94
C SER A 239 5.95 7.92 -18.55
N ILE A 240 6.04 6.74 -19.16
CA ILE A 240 4.88 6.00 -19.67
C ILE A 240 4.04 5.45 -18.51
N TYR A 241 2.76 5.20 -18.79
CA TYR A 241 1.88 4.54 -17.81
C TYR A 241 2.19 3.05 -17.79
N GLU A 242 2.56 2.52 -16.62
CA GLU A 242 2.91 1.11 -16.44
C GLU A 242 1.99 0.46 -15.42
N VAL A 243 1.43 -0.70 -15.77
CA VAL A 243 0.58 -1.45 -14.84
C VAL A 243 1.45 -2.15 -13.79
N GLY A 244 1.10 -1.99 -12.52
CA GLY A 244 1.82 -2.56 -11.40
C GLY A 244 2.73 -1.57 -10.71
N ARG A 245 3.63 -2.08 -9.87
CA ARG A 245 4.50 -1.23 -9.04
C ARG A 245 5.70 -0.75 -9.84
N SER A 246 5.82 0.55 -10.03
CA SER A 246 6.88 1.17 -10.83
C SER A 246 7.74 2.13 -10.01
N ALA A 247 9.01 2.27 -10.40
CA ALA A 247 9.93 3.28 -9.86
C ALA A 247 9.65 4.68 -10.42
N THR A 248 8.90 4.78 -11.52
CA THR A 248 8.49 6.03 -12.17
C THR A 248 7.41 6.80 -11.40
N LEU A 249 6.88 6.21 -10.31
CA LEU A 249 5.95 6.83 -9.39
C LEU A 249 6.39 6.53 -7.96
N LEU A 250 6.72 7.57 -7.22
CA LEU A 250 7.22 7.49 -5.85
C LEU A 250 6.24 8.18 -4.90
N LYS A 251 6.11 7.62 -3.70
CA LYS A 251 5.45 8.28 -2.58
C LYS A 251 6.53 8.74 -1.60
N VAL A 252 6.49 10.01 -1.25
CA VAL A 252 7.34 10.62 -0.24
C VAL A 252 6.47 10.85 0.98
N LYS A 253 6.90 10.27 2.09
CA LYS A 253 6.27 10.44 3.39
C LYS A 253 7.33 10.82 4.39
N THR A 254 6.96 11.68 5.31
CA THR A 254 7.80 12.01 6.45
C THR A 254 7.84 10.80 7.36
N PHE A 255 9.01 10.57 7.89
CA PHE A 255 9.26 9.52 8.84
C PHE A 255 9.80 10.18 10.10
N HIS A 256 9.15 9.88 11.22
CA HIS A 256 9.59 10.28 12.54
C HIS A 256 10.41 9.15 13.14
N ASP A 257 11.54 9.50 13.75
CA ASP A 257 12.31 8.56 14.55
C ASP A 257 11.98 8.80 16.03
N ALA A 258 11.78 7.73 16.78
CA ALA A 258 11.58 7.74 18.22
C ALA A 258 12.25 6.53 18.85
N GLU A 259 12.29 6.51 20.17
CA GLU A 259 12.89 5.43 20.95
C GLU A 259 11.81 4.68 21.73
N ALA A 260 12.00 3.37 21.86
CA ALA A 260 11.11 2.51 22.62
C ALA A 260 11.91 1.37 23.26
N VAL A 261 11.45 0.92 24.43
CA VAL A 261 12.06 -0.22 25.14
C VAL A 261 11.45 -1.51 24.60
N VAL A 262 12.28 -2.49 24.26
CA VAL A 262 11.83 -3.82 23.85
C VAL A 262 11.29 -4.56 25.08
N VAL A 263 10.02 -4.95 25.06
CA VAL A 263 9.36 -5.63 26.19
C VAL A 263 9.01 -7.10 25.92
N ALA A 264 8.92 -7.51 24.64
CA ALA A 264 8.73 -8.91 24.29
C ALA A 264 9.18 -9.22 22.84
N HIS A 265 9.34 -10.50 22.53
CA HIS A 265 9.54 -10.99 21.17
C HIS A 265 8.31 -11.74 20.67
N GLN A 266 8.01 -11.60 19.38
CA GLN A 266 6.98 -12.36 18.69
C GLN A 266 7.61 -13.31 17.68
N PRO A 267 7.24 -14.61 17.70
CA PRO A 267 7.81 -15.59 16.78
C PRO A 267 7.37 -15.33 15.33
N GLY A 268 8.30 -15.49 14.40
CA GLY A 268 8.05 -15.31 12.97
C GLY A 268 7.22 -16.46 12.37
N LYS A 269 6.51 -16.14 11.29
CA LYS A 269 5.74 -17.09 10.47
C LYS A 269 6.30 -17.14 9.04
N GLY A 270 5.97 -18.20 8.30
CA GLY A 270 6.42 -18.37 6.91
C GLY A 270 7.95 -18.37 6.79
N LYS A 271 8.50 -17.47 5.95
CA LYS A 271 9.96 -17.34 5.75
C LYS A 271 10.75 -17.06 7.03
N HIS A 272 10.11 -16.53 8.07
CA HIS A 272 10.72 -16.24 9.37
C HIS A 272 10.36 -17.27 10.47
N LYS A 273 9.84 -18.45 10.12
CA LYS A 273 9.58 -19.52 11.10
C LYS A 273 10.87 -19.89 11.84
N GLY A 274 10.80 -20.00 13.17
CA GLY A 274 11.95 -20.33 14.02
C GLY A 274 12.89 -19.17 14.35
N ARG A 275 12.55 -17.93 13.94
CA ARG A 275 13.32 -16.71 14.23
C ARG A 275 12.39 -15.54 14.55
N LEU A 276 12.95 -14.37 14.86
CA LEU A 276 12.18 -13.18 15.21
C LEU A 276 11.20 -12.78 14.08
N GLY A 277 9.93 -12.70 14.42
CA GLY A 277 8.89 -12.08 13.59
C GLY A 277 8.85 -10.57 13.80
N ALA A 278 8.67 -10.17 15.06
CA ALA A 278 8.58 -8.79 15.49
C ALA A 278 9.04 -8.64 16.95
N VAL A 279 9.45 -7.45 17.35
CA VAL A 279 9.57 -7.08 18.77
C VAL A 279 8.31 -6.33 19.19
N VAL A 280 7.86 -6.54 20.43
CA VAL A 280 6.92 -5.65 21.09
C VAL A 280 7.74 -4.60 21.81
N ALA A 281 7.49 -3.33 21.50
CA ALA A 281 8.17 -2.19 22.09
C ALA A 281 7.17 -1.32 22.85
N ARG A 282 7.65 -0.63 23.89
CA ARG A 282 6.87 0.25 24.74
C ARG A 282 7.46 1.66 24.73
N LEU A 283 6.62 2.66 24.48
CA LEU A 283 6.97 4.08 24.62
C LEU A 283 7.00 4.51 26.10
N GLU A 284 7.55 5.69 26.37
CA GLU A 284 7.59 6.26 27.73
C GLU A 284 6.20 6.45 28.35
N ASP A 285 5.19 6.74 27.54
CA ASP A 285 3.80 6.90 27.97
C ASP A 285 3.08 5.56 28.26
N GLY A 286 3.78 4.44 28.12
CA GLY A 286 3.26 3.09 28.33
C GLY A 286 2.61 2.45 27.11
N THR A 287 2.51 3.16 25.98
CA THR A 287 1.93 2.63 24.74
C THR A 287 2.76 1.47 24.19
N GLU A 288 2.14 0.30 24.01
CA GLU A 288 2.76 -0.87 23.43
C GLU A 288 2.38 -1.07 21.97
N PHE A 289 3.36 -1.42 21.14
CA PHE A 289 3.18 -1.67 19.72
C PHE A 289 4.21 -2.67 19.20
N SER A 290 3.97 -3.24 18.01
CA SER A 290 4.86 -4.25 17.42
C SER A 290 5.67 -3.66 16.26
N ILE A 291 6.98 -3.88 16.27
CA ILE A 291 7.90 -3.54 15.19
C ILE A 291 8.29 -4.83 14.48
N GLY A 292 7.80 -5.02 13.25
CA GLY A 292 7.98 -6.27 12.49
C GLY A 292 8.93 -6.17 11.28
N THR A 293 9.37 -4.96 10.95
CA THR A 293 10.19 -4.65 9.76
C THR A 293 11.43 -3.85 10.16
N GLY A 294 12.40 -3.72 9.26
CA GLY A 294 13.68 -3.02 9.53
C GLY A 294 14.81 -3.92 10.06
N PHE A 295 14.50 -5.14 10.52
CA PHE A 295 15.51 -6.12 10.95
C PHE A 295 16.16 -6.84 9.77
N SER A 296 17.50 -6.89 9.79
CA SER A 296 18.29 -7.78 8.94
C SER A 296 18.06 -9.26 9.30
N ASP A 297 18.44 -10.18 8.42
CA ASP A 297 18.33 -11.63 8.72
C ASP A 297 19.19 -12.04 9.93
N ALA A 298 20.36 -11.40 10.11
CA ALA A 298 21.21 -11.60 11.29
C ALA A 298 20.50 -11.15 12.57
N GLN A 299 19.89 -9.96 12.57
CA GLN A 299 19.09 -9.46 13.71
C GLN A 299 17.84 -10.30 13.95
N ARG A 300 17.32 -11.02 12.96
CA ARG A 300 16.22 -11.96 13.21
C ARG A 300 16.68 -13.24 13.89
N GLY A 301 17.92 -13.68 13.61
CA GLY A 301 18.57 -14.79 14.31
C GLY A 301 19.02 -14.42 15.72
N SER A 302 19.47 -13.18 15.90
CA SER A 302 19.89 -12.61 17.19
C SER A 302 19.13 -11.29 17.45
N PRO A 303 17.89 -11.38 17.96
CA PRO A 303 17.04 -10.21 18.17
C PRO A 303 17.56 -9.27 19.26
N PRO A 304 17.22 -7.96 19.21
CA PRO A 304 17.43 -7.04 20.33
C PRO A 304 16.90 -7.64 21.64
N GLU A 305 17.70 -7.60 22.71
CA GLU A 305 17.32 -8.16 23.99
C GLU A 305 16.10 -7.45 24.60
N ILE A 306 15.30 -8.18 25.36
CA ILE A 306 14.23 -7.57 26.17
C ILE A 306 14.89 -6.64 27.19
N GLY A 307 14.44 -5.39 27.26
CA GLY A 307 15.03 -4.32 28.06
C GLY A 307 15.87 -3.34 27.24
N SER A 308 16.31 -3.71 26.03
CA SER A 308 17.09 -2.79 25.18
C SER A 308 16.26 -1.64 24.62
N ILE A 309 16.87 -0.47 24.48
CA ILE A 309 16.28 0.68 23.80
C ILE A 309 16.59 0.58 22.31
N VAL A 310 15.55 0.67 21.48
CA VAL A 310 15.67 0.69 20.03
C VAL A 310 15.19 2.01 19.47
N THR A 311 15.95 2.58 18.53
CA THR A 311 15.45 3.64 17.67
C THR A 311 14.60 2.98 16.58
N PHE A 312 13.38 3.46 16.44
CA PHE A 312 12.44 3.01 15.42
C PHE A 312 11.89 4.20 14.67
N ARG A 313 11.50 3.95 13.43
CA ARG A 313 10.98 4.92 12.49
C ARG A 313 9.50 4.65 12.23
N TYR A 314 8.65 5.68 12.24
CA TYR A 314 7.22 5.57 12.00
C TYR A 314 6.72 6.75 11.14
N GLN A 315 5.51 6.65 10.56
CA GLN A 315 4.99 7.71 9.68
C GLN A 315 4.13 8.73 10.43
N GLU A 316 3.23 8.23 11.26
CA GLU A 316 2.25 9.05 11.98
C GLU A 316 1.81 8.30 13.24
N LEU A 317 1.18 8.99 14.18
CA LEU A 317 0.50 8.35 15.31
C LEU A 317 -0.98 8.13 14.96
N SER A 318 -1.58 7.05 15.44
CA SER A 318 -3.04 6.90 15.45
C SER A 318 -3.70 7.88 16.43
N ASP A 319 -5.02 8.04 16.37
CA ASP A 319 -5.78 8.85 17.34
C ASP A 319 -5.53 8.41 18.81
N ALA A 320 -5.12 7.17 19.01
CA ALA A 320 -4.76 6.60 20.31
C ALA A 320 -3.26 6.70 20.64
N GLY A 321 -2.48 7.50 19.91
CA GLY A 321 -1.05 7.71 20.15
C GLY A 321 -0.13 6.57 19.66
N VAL A 322 -0.68 5.49 19.08
CA VAL A 322 0.12 4.35 18.62
C VAL A 322 0.86 4.65 17.30
N PRO A 323 2.19 4.46 17.22
CA PRO A 323 2.95 4.63 15.98
C PRO A 323 2.46 3.73 14.84
N ARG A 324 2.20 4.32 13.67
CA ARG A 324 1.77 3.61 12.46
C ARG A 324 2.95 3.31 11.53
N PHE A 325 2.95 2.09 11.03
CA PHE A 325 3.99 1.52 10.17
C PHE A 325 5.41 1.58 10.77
N PRO A 326 5.61 1.17 12.03
CA PRO A 326 6.91 1.25 12.67
C PRO A 326 7.91 0.26 12.07
N SER A 327 9.14 0.72 11.84
CA SER A 327 10.27 -0.09 11.36
C SER A 327 11.51 0.16 12.23
N PHE A 328 12.21 -0.91 12.58
CA PHE A 328 13.45 -0.84 13.34
C PHE A 328 14.54 -0.11 12.55
N VAL A 329 15.31 0.75 13.24
CA VAL A 329 16.45 1.47 12.66
C VAL A 329 17.76 0.93 13.26
N ARG A 330 17.93 1.04 14.58
CA ARG A 330 19.14 0.62 15.28
C ARG A 330 18.89 0.38 16.77
N LEU A 331 19.82 -0.32 17.41
CA LEU A 331 19.95 -0.32 18.87
C LEU A 331 20.51 1.04 19.32
N CYS A 332 20.12 1.49 20.51
CA CYS A 332 20.74 2.64 21.14
C CYS A 332 21.91 2.14 22.01
N ASP A 333 23.11 2.69 21.80
CA ASP A 333 24.29 2.33 22.60
C ASP A 333 24.20 3.03 23.97
N GLU A 334 24.33 2.26 25.05
CA GLU A 334 24.28 2.76 26.44
C GLU A 334 25.56 3.51 26.83
N ALA A 335 25.78 4.68 26.24
CA ALA A 335 26.88 5.58 26.64
C ALA A 335 26.42 7.00 27.03
N ASN A 336 25.12 7.28 27.18
CA ASN A 336 24.70 8.58 27.70
C ASN A 336 23.30 8.57 28.35
N THR A 337 23.22 8.11 29.60
CA THR A 337 21.99 8.19 30.40
C THR A 337 22.13 9.28 31.46
N THR A 338 21.69 10.51 31.14
CA THR A 338 21.05 11.46 32.08
C THR A 338 20.39 12.63 31.30
N ALA A 339 19.09 12.46 30.99
CA ALA A 339 17.93 13.40 30.86
C ALA A 339 18.07 14.89 30.42
N PRO A 340 16.94 15.58 30.12
CA PRO A 340 15.89 15.36 29.12
C PRO A 340 15.86 16.51 28.07
N MET A 341 15.05 16.42 27.00
CA MET A 341 14.23 17.55 26.47
C MET A 341 13.69 17.30 25.05
N VAL A 342 12.37 17.38 24.94
CA VAL A 342 11.66 17.81 23.72
C VAL A 342 11.85 19.32 23.58
N THR A 343 12.41 19.79 22.46
CA THR A 343 11.99 21.02 21.73
C THR A 343 12.70 21.08 20.36
N PRO A 344 12.05 21.59 19.30
CA PRO A 344 12.62 21.63 17.96
C PRO A 344 13.36 22.95 17.73
N HIS A 345 14.68 22.91 17.49
CA HIS A 345 15.37 24.07 16.91
C HIS A 345 16.57 23.77 16.00
N LYS A 346 16.67 24.65 15.00
CA LYS A 346 17.68 24.84 13.93
C LYS A 346 19.08 25.02 14.54
N THR A 347 20.19 24.72 13.84
CA THR A 347 21.00 25.53 12.88
C THR A 347 22.41 24.87 12.82
N PRO A 348 23.51 25.41 12.22
CA PRO A 348 23.87 25.93 10.88
C PRO A 348 25.00 25.12 10.17
N GLY A 349 25.34 25.47 8.90
CA GLY A 349 26.47 24.91 8.10
C GLY A 349 27.89 25.34 8.55
N PRO A 350 29.00 24.89 7.90
CA PRO A 350 29.51 25.60 6.69
C PRO A 350 30.37 24.81 5.64
N LYS A 351 30.35 25.32 4.40
CA LYS A 351 31.44 25.62 3.41
C LYS A 351 32.46 24.56 2.86
N SER A 352 32.42 24.45 1.51
CA SER A 352 33.51 24.46 0.47
C SER A 352 34.58 23.34 0.46
N ALA A 353 35.20 22.86 -0.63
CA ALA A 353 35.19 23.09 -2.08
C ALA A 353 36.00 21.94 -2.75
N SER A 354 35.87 21.78 -4.08
CA SER A 354 36.96 21.48 -5.07
C SER A 354 36.74 20.31 -6.06
N SER A 355 36.55 20.72 -7.33
CA SER A 355 37.14 20.25 -8.61
C SER A 355 37.12 18.77 -9.09
N ARG A 356 36.44 18.61 -10.26
CA ARG A 356 36.56 17.68 -11.42
C ARG A 356 37.99 17.23 -11.83
N PRO A 357 38.22 16.27 -12.78
CA PRO A 357 37.42 16.00 -14.00
C PRO A 357 37.21 14.53 -14.47
N GLN A 358 36.36 14.45 -15.49
CA GLN A 358 35.86 13.31 -16.27
C GLN A 358 36.94 12.57 -17.08
N THR A 359 36.64 11.32 -17.48
CA THR A 359 37.07 10.79 -18.78
C THR A 359 36.09 9.71 -19.26
N ALA A 360 35.68 9.85 -20.52
CA ALA A 360 34.82 8.95 -21.29
C ALA A 360 35.69 7.99 -22.10
N ILE A 361 35.28 6.72 -22.28
CA ILE A 361 35.71 5.90 -23.43
C ILE A 361 34.55 5.02 -23.92
N SER A 362 34.50 4.95 -25.25
CA SER A 362 33.51 4.50 -26.21
C SER A 362 33.25 2.99 -26.30
N ALA A 363 32.13 2.70 -26.98
CA ALA A 363 31.66 1.40 -27.45
C ALA A 363 32.64 0.67 -28.40
N GLY A 364 32.61 -0.66 -28.31
CA GLY A 364 33.23 -1.60 -29.24
C GLY A 364 32.52 -2.95 -29.17
N ASP A 365 31.93 -3.34 -30.29
CA ASP A 365 31.12 -4.54 -30.53
C ASP A 365 32.04 -5.76 -30.76
N SER A 366 31.80 -6.87 -30.07
CA SER A 366 32.36 -8.18 -30.44
C SER A 366 31.57 -9.31 -29.80
N SER A 367 31.19 -10.28 -30.62
CA SER A 367 30.40 -11.48 -30.33
C SER A 367 31.10 -12.43 -29.34
N GLY A 368 30.86 -12.25 -28.03
CA GLY A 368 31.39 -13.11 -26.96
C GLY A 368 30.57 -14.38 -26.69
N GLN A 369 31.27 -15.52 -26.62
CA GLN A 369 30.73 -16.80 -26.16
C GLN A 369 30.17 -16.67 -24.73
N GLY A 370 28.85 -16.60 -24.61
CA GLY A 370 28.20 -16.51 -23.31
C GLY A 370 28.16 -17.85 -22.58
N THR A 371 28.47 -17.85 -21.28
CA THR A 371 28.26 -19.03 -20.42
C THR A 371 26.87 -18.95 -19.78
N THR A 372 26.02 -19.95 -20.05
CA THR A 372 24.67 -20.05 -19.49
C THR A 372 24.58 -21.21 -18.50
N ARG A 373 23.99 -20.97 -17.33
CA ARG A 373 23.69 -21.98 -16.31
C ARG A 373 22.21 -21.93 -15.95
N TYR A 374 21.58 -23.10 -15.86
CA TYR A 374 20.14 -23.24 -15.71
C TYR A 374 19.83 -24.08 -14.46
N PHE A 375 18.86 -23.64 -13.67
CA PHE A 375 18.51 -24.24 -12.38
C PHE A 375 17.00 -24.38 -12.23
N GLU A 376 16.58 -25.45 -11.57
CA GLU A 376 15.18 -25.75 -11.30
C GLU A 376 14.89 -25.84 -9.81
N LEU A 377 13.67 -25.45 -9.43
CA LEU A 377 13.12 -25.64 -8.10
C LEU A 377 11.71 -26.23 -8.24
N VAL A 378 11.56 -27.48 -7.84
CA VAL A 378 10.27 -28.18 -7.77
C VAL A 378 9.96 -28.45 -6.30
N ASP A 379 8.97 -27.74 -5.76
CA ASP A 379 8.48 -27.93 -4.39
C ASP A 379 6.94 -27.85 -4.37
N GLY A 380 6.29 -28.96 -4.00
CA GLY A 380 4.83 -29.11 -4.04
C GLY A 380 4.24 -28.81 -5.42
N SER A 381 3.33 -27.83 -5.51
CA SER A 381 2.71 -27.39 -6.77
C SER A 381 3.52 -26.32 -7.52
N SER A 382 4.71 -25.95 -7.04
CA SER A 382 5.55 -24.90 -7.62
C SER A 382 6.71 -25.52 -8.42
N SER A 383 6.66 -25.37 -9.75
CA SER A 383 7.74 -25.75 -10.68
C SER A 383 8.35 -24.49 -11.32
N LYS A 384 9.55 -24.09 -10.88
CA LYS A 384 10.19 -22.83 -11.32
C LYS A 384 11.57 -23.08 -11.89
N PHE A 385 11.95 -22.31 -12.89
CA PHE A 385 13.32 -22.26 -13.39
C PHE A 385 13.96 -20.90 -13.13
N TRP A 386 15.28 -20.91 -13.06
CA TRP A 386 16.14 -19.75 -12.94
C TRP A 386 17.41 -20.01 -13.75
N GLU A 387 17.74 -19.10 -14.64
CA GLU A 387 18.84 -19.21 -15.59
C GLU A 387 19.67 -17.93 -15.50
N VAL A 388 20.98 -18.08 -15.58
CA VAL A 388 21.92 -16.97 -15.65
C VAL A 388 22.83 -17.16 -16.84
N THR A 389 22.92 -16.15 -17.68
CA THR A 389 23.80 -16.08 -18.85
C THR A 389 24.78 -14.93 -18.64
N VAL A 390 26.07 -15.21 -18.74
CA VAL A 390 27.13 -14.19 -18.70
C VAL A 390 27.71 -14.07 -20.10
N ARG A 391 27.63 -12.88 -20.71
CA ARG A 391 28.24 -12.51 -22.00
C ARG A 391 29.11 -11.29 -21.78
N ASP A 392 30.43 -11.49 -21.75
CA ASP A 392 31.44 -10.46 -21.52
C ASP A 392 31.16 -9.59 -20.28
N LEU A 393 30.56 -8.42 -20.48
CA LEU A 393 30.23 -7.44 -19.44
C LEU A 393 28.79 -7.53 -18.95
N GLU A 394 27.94 -8.34 -19.59
CA GLU A 394 26.53 -8.44 -19.28
C GLU A 394 26.18 -9.77 -18.62
N VAL A 395 25.41 -9.69 -17.52
CA VAL A 395 24.76 -10.83 -16.88
C VAL A 395 23.27 -10.71 -17.10
N THR A 396 22.70 -11.66 -17.84
CA THR A 396 21.25 -11.78 -18.04
C THR A 396 20.69 -12.89 -17.18
N VAL A 397 19.73 -12.55 -16.33
CA VAL A 397 19.03 -13.51 -15.46
C VAL A 397 17.62 -13.74 -15.99
N ARG A 398 17.26 -14.98 -16.33
CA ARG A 398 15.93 -15.38 -16.78
C ARG A 398 15.25 -16.29 -15.76
N TYR A 399 13.99 -16.05 -15.43
CA TYR A 399 13.29 -16.88 -14.45
C TYR A 399 11.79 -16.95 -14.70
N GLY A 400 11.18 -18.09 -14.36
CA GLY A 400 9.77 -18.31 -14.64
C GLY A 400 9.26 -19.63 -14.11
N ARG A 401 8.05 -20.01 -14.52
CA ARG A 401 7.53 -21.35 -14.32
C ARG A 401 8.17 -22.28 -15.37
N ILE A 402 8.55 -23.49 -14.99
CA ILE A 402 9.09 -24.49 -15.95
C ILE A 402 8.05 -24.67 -17.07
N GLY A 403 8.49 -24.53 -18.33
CA GLY A 403 7.62 -24.56 -19.53
C GLY A 403 7.04 -23.20 -19.97
N SER A 404 7.43 -22.09 -19.36
CA SER A 404 7.12 -20.73 -19.83
C SER A 404 8.37 -20.02 -20.36
N ASP A 405 8.21 -18.96 -21.16
CA ASP A 405 9.34 -18.16 -21.67
C ASP A 405 10.14 -17.47 -20.55
N GLY A 406 9.48 -17.22 -19.41
CA GLY A 406 10.07 -16.54 -18.25
C GLY A 406 10.26 -15.04 -18.45
N VAL A 407 10.85 -14.39 -17.45
CA VAL A 407 11.19 -12.96 -17.46
C VAL A 407 12.70 -12.82 -17.39
N SER A 408 13.28 -12.09 -18.34
CA SER A 408 14.72 -11.80 -18.43
C SER A 408 15.06 -10.42 -17.86
N LYS A 409 16.19 -10.32 -17.16
CA LYS A 409 16.74 -9.07 -16.62
C LYS A 409 18.24 -8.99 -16.93
N PRO A 410 18.65 -8.18 -17.92
CA PRO A 410 20.06 -7.90 -18.17
C PRO A 410 20.63 -6.94 -17.13
N LYS A 411 21.93 -7.07 -16.85
CA LYS A 411 22.71 -6.14 -16.04
C LYS A 411 24.14 -6.06 -16.56
N THR A 412 24.59 -4.86 -16.89
CA THR A 412 25.95 -4.60 -17.39
C THR A 412 26.90 -4.22 -16.25
N PHE A 413 28.16 -4.62 -16.38
CA PHE A 413 29.23 -4.40 -15.41
C PHE A 413 30.42 -3.67 -16.05
N ALA A 414 31.27 -3.07 -15.21
CA ALA A 414 32.44 -2.32 -15.66
C ALA A 414 33.53 -3.22 -16.28
N ASP A 415 33.60 -4.49 -15.86
CA ASP A 415 34.55 -5.47 -16.36
C ASP A 415 33.97 -6.90 -16.28
N SER A 416 34.57 -7.83 -17.03
CA SER A 416 34.11 -9.21 -17.15
C SER A 416 34.34 -10.04 -15.88
N GLN A 417 35.29 -9.64 -15.03
CA GLN A 417 35.55 -10.30 -13.75
C GLN A 417 34.45 -9.98 -12.74
N ALA A 418 33.96 -8.74 -12.72
CA ALA A 418 32.82 -8.28 -11.93
C ALA A 418 31.51 -8.93 -12.39
N ALA A 419 31.31 -9.07 -13.70
CA ALA A 419 30.16 -9.81 -14.25
C ALA A 419 30.17 -11.27 -13.78
N LYS A 420 31.31 -11.96 -13.86
CA LYS A 420 31.46 -13.34 -13.41
C LYS A 420 31.27 -13.48 -11.90
N ALA A 421 31.91 -12.64 -11.09
CA ALA A 421 31.77 -12.66 -9.63
C ALA A 421 30.32 -12.41 -9.18
N TYR A 422 29.60 -11.54 -9.90
CA TYR A 422 28.17 -11.31 -9.66
C TYR A 422 27.33 -12.54 -10.01
N ALA A 423 27.57 -13.19 -11.14
CA ALA A 423 26.87 -14.40 -11.53
C ALA A 423 27.13 -15.56 -10.53
N ASP A 424 28.37 -15.76 -10.09
CA ASP A 424 28.74 -16.78 -9.10
C ASP A 424 28.04 -16.54 -7.75
N LYS A 425 27.95 -15.28 -7.32
CA LYS A 425 27.18 -14.90 -6.13
C LYS A 425 25.69 -15.26 -6.29
N LEU A 426 25.09 -14.96 -7.43
CA LEU A 426 23.69 -15.29 -7.69
C LEU A 426 23.44 -16.81 -7.71
N VAL A 427 24.36 -17.58 -8.30
CA VAL A 427 24.29 -19.04 -8.27
C VAL A 427 24.32 -19.55 -6.83
N SER A 428 25.27 -19.09 -6.00
CA SER A 428 25.36 -19.49 -4.58
C SER A 428 24.08 -19.17 -3.79
N GLU A 429 23.52 -17.97 -3.99
CA GLU A 429 22.25 -17.56 -3.37
C GLU A 429 21.06 -18.41 -3.82
N LYS A 430 21.06 -18.92 -5.05
CA LYS A 430 19.98 -19.73 -5.62
C LYS A 430 20.09 -21.18 -5.19
N SER A 431 21.28 -21.75 -5.20
CA SER A 431 21.56 -23.08 -4.65
C SER A 431 21.20 -23.15 -3.15
N ALA A 432 21.50 -22.12 -2.37
CA ALA A 432 21.08 -22.03 -0.96
C ALA A 432 19.54 -21.97 -0.76
N LYS A 433 18.78 -21.61 -1.80
CA LYS A 433 17.30 -21.58 -1.81
C LYS A 433 16.69 -22.88 -2.36
N GLY A 434 17.50 -23.91 -2.58
CA GLY A 434 17.07 -25.23 -3.06
C GLY A 434 16.95 -25.35 -4.57
N TYR A 435 17.44 -24.36 -5.35
CA TYR A 435 17.51 -24.49 -6.80
C TYR A 435 18.67 -25.43 -7.17
N VAL A 436 18.38 -26.44 -7.98
CA VAL A 436 19.34 -27.45 -8.42
C VAL A 436 19.61 -27.31 -9.91
N GLU A 437 20.86 -27.49 -10.31
CA GLU A 437 21.23 -27.60 -11.72
C GLU A 437 20.88 -29.04 -12.17
N PRO A 438 20.00 -29.21 -13.18
CA PRO A 438 19.52 -30.53 -13.59
C PRO A 438 20.59 -31.39 -14.26
#